data_AF-A0A321LIL8-F1
#
_entry.id   AF-A0A321LIL8-F1
#
_cell.length_a   1.000
_cell.length_b   1.000
_cell.length_c   1.000
_cell.angle_alpha   90.00
_cell.angle_beta   90.00
_cell.angle_gamma   90.00
#
_symmetry.space_group_name_H-M   'P 1'
#
loop_
_entity.id
_entity.type
_entity.pdbx_description
1 polymer ?
#
loop_
_entity_poly.entity_id
_entity_poly.type
_entity_poly.pdbx_seq_one_letter_code
_entity_poly.pdbx_strand_id
1 'polypeptide(L)'
;MSWSDPDREDTTIYKVVVNHEEQYSIWPEYKENPLGWTDAGKSGPKADCLAYIKEVWTDMRPLSLRKKMEELAKNPPPPPPAPDPNRPKEKSLVERLCEGDHPVEAGLRPERTTALLKEAIDRNYVHIKFTDTKGGTELGVRLDRDSCNFGGADFESGTGTVHIEGGLTLDYVKVKCVADLDLSTLEGRGHLVQASAA
;
A
#
# COMPACT_ATOMS: atom_id res chain seq x y z
N MET A 1 -24.30 -3.72 -25.01
CA MET A 1 -23.21 -4.73 -25.10
C MET A 1 -23.39 -5.70 -23.94
N SER A 2 -23.98 -6.89 -24.16
CA SER A 2 -24.03 -7.92 -23.11
C SER A 2 -22.70 -8.68 -23.11
N TRP A 3 -22.04 -8.65 -21.95
CA TRP A 3 -20.84 -9.41 -21.68
C TRP A 3 -21.28 -10.77 -21.13
N SER A 4 -20.86 -11.84 -21.82
CA SER A 4 -20.91 -13.24 -21.41
C SER A 4 -22.29 -13.84 -21.15
N ASP A 5 -22.85 -14.45 -22.19
CA ASP A 5 -23.93 -15.44 -22.09
C ASP A 5 -23.32 -16.78 -21.62
N PRO A 6 -23.63 -17.28 -20.40
CA PRO A 6 -23.05 -18.51 -19.87
C PRO A 6 -23.60 -19.79 -20.54
N ASP A 7 -24.65 -19.68 -21.35
CA ASP A 7 -25.36 -20.80 -22.01
C ASP A 7 -24.99 -21.00 -23.49
N ARG A 8 -24.06 -20.22 -24.06
CA ARG A 8 -23.48 -20.59 -25.36
C ARG A 8 -22.52 -21.75 -25.14
N GLU A 9 -22.94 -22.95 -25.50
CA GLU A 9 -22.03 -24.08 -25.68
C GLU A 9 -20.88 -23.63 -26.59
N ASP A 10 -19.71 -23.47 -25.98
CA ASP A 10 -18.49 -23.13 -26.69
C ASP A 10 -18.04 -24.38 -27.45
N THR A 11 -18.52 -24.52 -28.69
CA THR A 11 -18.18 -25.60 -29.60
C THR A 11 -16.77 -25.46 -30.21
N THR A 12 -16.02 -24.45 -29.78
CA THR A 12 -14.64 -24.23 -30.23
C THR A 12 -13.74 -25.33 -29.71
N ILE A 13 -12.98 -25.95 -30.62
CA ILE A 13 -11.91 -26.87 -30.24
C ILE A 13 -10.67 -26.07 -29.87
N TYR A 14 -10.17 -26.36 -28.67
CA TYR A 14 -8.95 -25.82 -28.14
C TYR A 14 -7.86 -26.88 -28.15
N LYS A 15 -6.62 -26.42 -28.17
CA LYS A 15 -5.43 -27.21 -27.90
C LYS A 15 -4.71 -26.62 -26.70
N VAL A 16 -4.08 -27.49 -25.91
CA VAL A 16 -3.27 -27.08 -24.77
C VAL A 16 -1.89 -26.72 -25.28
N VAL A 17 -1.43 -25.53 -24.90
CA VAL A 17 -0.11 -25.01 -25.26
C VAL A 17 0.70 -24.75 -23.99
N VAL A 18 2.02 -24.85 -24.10
CA VAL A 18 2.97 -24.60 -23.02
C VAL A 18 4.05 -23.63 -23.50
N ASN A 19 4.47 -22.71 -22.64
CA ASN A 19 5.57 -21.79 -22.95
C ASN A 19 6.92 -22.27 -22.39
N HIS A 20 7.98 -21.54 -22.69
CA HIS A 20 9.34 -21.81 -22.18
C HIS A 20 9.51 -21.75 -20.65
N GLU A 21 8.52 -21.20 -19.93
CA GLU A 21 8.48 -21.17 -18.47
C GLU A 21 7.64 -22.31 -17.86
N GLU A 22 7.21 -23.28 -18.67
CA GLU A 22 6.32 -24.40 -18.28
C GLU A 22 4.93 -23.94 -17.83
N GLN A 23 4.45 -22.79 -18.34
CA GLN A 23 3.10 -22.31 -18.08
C GLN A 23 2.14 -22.86 -19.14
N TYR A 24 1.03 -23.43 -18.69
CA TYR A 24 0.03 -24.03 -19.56
C TYR A 24 -1.11 -23.06 -19.87
N SER A 25 -1.63 -23.10 -21.09
CA SER A 25 -2.81 -22.37 -21.51
C SER A 25 -3.59 -23.16 -22.56
N ILE A 26 -4.79 -22.68 -22.89
CA ILE A 26 -5.57 -23.18 -24.01
C ILE A 26 -5.52 -22.18 -25.17
N TRP A 27 -5.37 -22.67 -26.39
CA TRP A 27 -5.33 -21.87 -27.60
C TRP A 27 -6.29 -22.48 -28.63
N PRO A 28 -7.02 -21.68 -29.43
CA PRO A 28 -7.90 -22.25 -30.45
C PRO A 28 -7.12 -23.09 -31.46
N GLU A 29 -7.60 -24.29 -31.79
CA GLU A 29 -6.88 -25.23 -32.65
C GLU A 29 -6.67 -24.70 -34.07
N TYR A 30 -7.62 -23.89 -34.56
CA TYR A 30 -7.56 -23.28 -35.90
C TYR A 30 -6.52 -22.16 -36.02
N LYS A 31 -5.86 -21.74 -34.93
CA LYS A 31 -4.83 -20.71 -34.94
C LYS A 31 -3.44 -21.32 -34.79
N GLU A 32 -2.49 -20.75 -35.52
CA GLU A 32 -1.07 -20.99 -35.26
C GLU A 32 -0.69 -20.56 -33.84
N ASN A 33 0.30 -21.24 -33.27
CA ASN A 33 0.76 -20.95 -31.92
C ASN A 33 1.45 -19.59 -31.87
N PRO A 34 1.19 -18.79 -30.82
CA PRO A 34 1.97 -17.59 -30.59
C PRO A 34 3.45 -17.94 -30.42
N LEU A 35 4.33 -16.98 -30.75
CA LEU A 35 5.77 -17.16 -30.60
C LEU A 35 6.13 -17.53 -29.15
N GLY A 36 6.94 -18.58 -28.99
CA GLY A 36 7.36 -19.07 -27.68
C GLY A 36 6.38 -20.02 -26.97
N TRP A 37 5.30 -20.42 -27.66
CA TRP A 37 4.37 -21.45 -27.21
C TRP A 37 4.46 -22.68 -28.11
N THR A 38 4.37 -23.87 -27.51
CA THR A 38 4.38 -25.16 -28.20
C THR A 38 3.17 -25.99 -27.79
N ASP A 39 2.75 -26.94 -28.63
CA ASP A 39 1.63 -27.81 -28.31
C ASP A 39 2.00 -28.80 -27.20
N ALA A 40 1.14 -28.95 -26.20
CA ALA A 40 1.32 -29.85 -25.06
C ALA A 40 0.66 -31.24 -25.28
N GLY A 41 0.19 -31.53 -26.49
CA GLY A 41 -0.31 -32.85 -26.91
C GLY A 41 -1.78 -33.15 -26.59
N LYS A 42 -2.54 -32.21 -26.00
CA LYS A 42 -3.99 -32.35 -25.73
C LYS A 42 -4.78 -31.35 -26.55
N SER A 43 -5.82 -31.81 -27.26
CA SER A 43 -6.85 -30.97 -27.87
C SER A 43 -8.25 -31.50 -27.57
N GLY A 44 -9.26 -30.64 -27.70
CA GLY A 44 -10.66 -30.96 -27.44
C GLY A 44 -11.48 -29.76 -26.97
N PRO A 45 -12.68 -29.99 -26.44
CA PRO A 45 -13.48 -28.95 -25.81
C PRO A 45 -12.70 -28.27 -24.68
N LYS A 46 -13.09 -27.03 -24.37
CA LYS A 46 -12.48 -26.22 -23.32
C LYS A 46 -12.39 -26.97 -21.97
N ALA A 47 -13.45 -27.68 -21.59
CA ALA A 47 -13.51 -28.42 -20.32
C ALA A 47 -12.42 -29.51 -20.23
N ASP A 48 -12.22 -30.28 -21.29
CA ASP A 48 -11.24 -31.37 -21.33
C ASP A 48 -9.80 -30.85 -21.32
N CYS A 49 -9.56 -29.74 -22.02
CA CYS A 49 -8.26 -29.08 -22.03
C CYS A 49 -7.90 -28.52 -20.65
N LEU A 50 -8.87 -27.88 -19.96
CA LEU A 50 -8.67 -27.36 -18.61
C LEU A 50 -8.49 -28.49 -17.58
N ALA A 51 -9.23 -29.60 -17.72
CA ALA A 51 -9.06 -30.78 -16.87
C ALA A 51 -7.65 -31.36 -17.01
N TYR A 52 -7.13 -31.46 -18.24
CA TYR A 52 -5.76 -31.88 -18.50
C TYR A 52 -4.74 -30.94 -17.87
N ILE A 53 -4.89 -29.61 -18.06
CA ILE A 53 -3.99 -28.62 -17.46
C ILE A 53 -3.95 -28.77 -15.93
N LYS A 54 -5.12 -28.97 -15.30
CA LYS A 54 -5.21 -29.18 -13.85
C LYS A 54 -4.47 -30.43 -13.38
N GLU A 55 -4.42 -31.48 -14.19
CA GLU A 55 -3.71 -32.72 -13.88
C GLU A 55 -2.20 -32.57 -14.05
N VAL A 56 -1.75 -31.96 -15.15
CA VAL A 56 -0.32 -31.90 -15.48
C VAL A 56 0.41 -30.71 -14.84
N TRP A 57 -0.28 -29.60 -14.61
CA TRP A 57 0.32 -28.38 -14.07
C TRP A 57 0.37 -28.40 -12.54
N THR A 58 1.20 -29.31 -12.03
CA THR A 58 1.35 -29.57 -10.58
C THR A 58 2.17 -28.51 -9.84
N ASP A 59 3.08 -27.83 -10.54
CA ASP A 59 3.90 -26.74 -10.01
C ASP A 59 3.75 -25.49 -10.88
N MET A 60 3.02 -24.50 -10.37
CA MET A 60 2.77 -23.23 -11.06
C MET A 60 3.94 -22.24 -10.97
N ARG A 61 5.04 -22.59 -10.29
CA ARG A 61 6.22 -21.72 -10.22
C ARG A 61 6.90 -21.68 -11.59
N PRO A 62 7.21 -20.49 -12.13
CA PRO A 62 7.95 -20.36 -13.38
C PRO A 62 9.25 -21.17 -13.35
N LEU A 63 9.61 -21.79 -14.48
CA LEU A 63 10.86 -22.56 -14.60
C LEU A 63 12.09 -21.74 -14.16
N SER A 64 12.11 -20.46 -14.49
CA SER A 64 13.18 -19.53 -14.11
C SER A 64 13.31 -19.39 -12.58
N LEU A 65 12.20 -19.33 -11.86
CA LEU A 65 12.18 -19.30 -10.40
C LEU A 65 12.66 -20.63 -9.81
N ARG A 66 12.20 -21.76 -10.34
CA ARG A 66 12.61 -23.10 -9.89
C ARG A 66 14.12 -23.30 -10.05
N LYS A 67 14.69 -22.89 -11.20
CA LYS A 67 16.13 -22.91 -11.44
C LYS A 67 16.90 -22.04 -10.45
N LYS A 68 16.44 -20.80 -10.19
CA LYS A 68 17.07 -19.92 -9.19
C LYS A 68 17.00 -20.52 -7.77
N MET A 69 15.89 -21.14 -7.40
CA MET A 69 15.77 -21.80 -6.09
C MET A 69 16.70 -23.01 -5.96
N GLU A 70 16.83 -23.82 -7.03
CA GLU A 70 17.77 -24.94 -7.05
C GLU A 70 19.23 -24.46 -7.00
N GLU A 71 19.55 -23.38 -7.71
CA GLU A 71 20.86 -22.74 -7.66
C GLU A 71 21.17 -22.21 -6.26
N LEU A 72 20.23 -21.50 -5.62
CA LEU A 72 20.36 -21.03 -4.23
C LEU A 72 20.47 -22.19 -3.23
N ALA A 73 19.82 -23.33 -3.48
CA ALA A 73 19.95 -24.50 -2.62
C ALA A 73 21.33 -25.17 -2.78
N LYS A 74 21.91 -25.18 -3.98
CA LYS A 74 23.25 -25.71 -4.25
C LYS A 74 24.36 -24.78 -3.75
N ASN A 75 24.18 -23.47 -3.96
CA ASN A 75 25.10 -22.41 -3.56
C ASN A 75 24.33 -21.38 -2.72
N PRO A 76 24.07 -21.67 -1.42
CA PRO A 76 23.43 -20.70 -0.56
C PRO A 76 24.33 -19.47 -0.44
N PRO A 77 23.76 -18.25 -0.48
CA PRO A 77 24.54 -17.06 -0.16
C PRO A 77 25.11 -17.21 1.25
N PRO A 78 26.29 -16.65 1.53
CA PRO A 78 26.80 -16.62 2.90
C PRO A 78 25.73 -15.98 3.80
N PRO A 79 25.59 -16.43 5.05
CA PRO A 79 24.67 -15.80 5.98
C PRO A 79 24.98 -14.30 6.03
N PRO A 80 23.95 -13.43 6.13
CA PRO A 80 24.21 -12.00 6.28
C PRO A 80 25.18 -11.81 7.45
N PRO A 81 26.14 -10.87 7.34
CA PRO A 81 27.04 -10.59 8.44
C PRO A 81 26.19 -10.28 9.68
N ALA A 82 26.63 -10.78 10.84
CA ALA A 82 25.99 -10.43 12.09
C ALA A 82 25.82 -8.89 12.16
N PRO A 83 24.67 -8.38 12.64
CA PRO A 83 24.49 -6.95 12.78
C PRO A 83 25.65 -6.41 13.63
N ASP A 84 26.32 -5.38 13.11
CA ASP A 84 27.41 -4.73 13.83
C ASP A 84 26.87 -4.23 15.18
N PRO A 85 27.37 -4.73 16.32
CA PRO A 85 26.88 -4.34 17.64
C PRO A 85 27.10 -2.85 17.94
N ASN A 86 28.00 -2.20 17.21
CA ASN A 86 28.29 -0.77 17.33
C ASN A 86 27.60 0.07 16.24
N ARG A 87 26.78 -0.52 15.36
CA ARG A 87 25.98 0.25 14.40
C ARG A 87 25.03 1.16 15.19
N PRO A 88 25.05 2.49 14.98
CA PRO A 88 24.08 3.37 15.59
C PRO A 88 22.69 2.89 15.18
N LYS A 89 21.83 2.60 16.17
CA LYS A 89 20.43 2.30 15.89
C LYS A 89 19.83 3.56 15.28
N GLU A 90 19.42 3.49 14.00
CA GLU A 90 18.73 4.61 13.38
C GLU A 90 17.48 4.92 14.20
N LYS A 91 17.28 6.20 14.52
CA LYS A 91 16.10 6.63 15.26
C LYS A 91 14.85 6.25 14.48
N SER A 92 13.92 5.60 15.16
CA SER A 92 12.61 5.29 14.59
C SER A 92 11.90 6.56 14.12
N LEU A 93 10.90 6.42 13.25
CA LEU A 93 10.12 7.57 12.81
C LEU A 93 9.46 8.28 14.01
N VAL A 94 8.94 7.51 14.98
CA VAL A 94 8.38 8.04 16.23
C VAL A 94 9.41 8.87 17.00
N GLU A 95 10.61 8.32 17.26
CA GLU A 95 11.67 9.05 17.98
C GLU A 95 12.04 10.35 17.26
N ARG A 96 12.16 10.33 15.93
CA ARG A 96 12.46 11.54 15.15
C ARG A 96 11.36 12.59 15.23
N LEU A 97 10.09 12.18 15.15
CA LEU A 97 8.96 13.09 15.20
C LEU A 97 8.62 13.57 16.62
N CYS A 98 9.11 12.87 17.66
CA CYS A 98 9.08 13.32 19.04
C CYS A 98 10.19 14.33 19.38
N GLU A 99 11.27 14.35 18.58
CA GLU A 99 12.38 15.28 18.77
C GLU A 99 12.11 16.60 18.04
N GLY A 100 11.60 17.58 18.80
CA GLY A 100 11.38 18.95 18.33
C GLY A 100 10.15 19.12 17.44
N ASP A 101 9.99 20.34 16.92
CA ASP A 101 8.85 20.72 16.08
C ASP A 101 9.16 20.60 14.59
N HIS A 102 8.27 19.89 13.89
CA HIS A 102 8.39 19.61 12.47
C HIS A 102 7.39 20.46 11.68
N PRO A 103 7.73 20.90 10.46
CA PRO A 103 6.76 21.54 9.59
C PRO A 103 5.65 20.53 9.22
N VAL A 104 4.40 20.95 9.41
CA VAL A 104 3.23 20.15 9.08
C VAL A 104 2.26 20.90 8.18
N GLU A 105 1.47 20.16 7.43
CA GLU A 105 0.40 20.67 6.58
C GLU A 105 -0.88 19.84 6.78
N ALA A 106 -2.06 20.46 6.59
CA ALA A 106 -3.32 19.75 6.61
C ALA A 106 -3.46 18.85 5.36
N GLY A 107 -3.58 17.54 5.57
CA GLY A 107 -3.79 16.53 4.53
C GLY A 107 -5.23 16.52 4.00
N LEU A 108 -5.61 17.57 3.27
CA LEU A 108 -6.96 17.71 2.71
C LEU A 108 -6.95 17.33 1.22
N ARG A 109 -7.91 16.49 0.81
CA ARG A 109 -8.14 16.10 -0.59
C ARG A 109 -9.63 16.27 -0.94
N PRO A 110 -9.98 16.68 -2.18
CA PRO A 110 -9.10 16.95 -3.32
C PRO A 110 -8.43 18.33 -3.28
N GLU A 111 -8.97 19.28 -2.51
CA GLU A 111 -8.48 20.66 -2.41
C GLU A 111 -8.12 21.01 -0.96
N ARG A 112 -7.21 21.97 -0.77
CA ARG A 112 -6.81 22.47 0.54
C ARG A 112 -7.65 23.69 0.90
N THR A 113 -8.80 23.46 1.52
CA THR A 113 -9.71 24.53 1.93
C THR A 113 -10.02 24.46 3.42
N THR A 114 -10.26 25.62 4.04
CA THR A 114 -10.65 25.74 5.45
C THR A 114 -11.97 25.03 5.75
N ALA A 115 -12.87 24.98 4.77
CA ALA A 115 -14.13 24.24 4.86
C ALA A 115 -13.91 22.73 5.03
N LEU A 116 -12.98 22.13 4.27
CA LEU A 116 -12.64 20.71 4.41
C LEU A 116 -11.93 20.42 5.73
N LEU A 117 -11.09 21.34 6.21
CA LEU A 117 -10.51 21.22 7.54
C LEU A 117 -11.58 21.23 8.63
N LYS A 118 -12.56 22.15 8.54
CA LYS A 118 -13.70 22.21 9.45
C LYS A 118 -14.51 20.91 9.42
N GLU A 119 -14.82 20.38 8.24
CA GLU A 119 -15.53 19.10 8.11
C GLU A 119 -14.77 17.93 8.74
N ALA A 120 -13.44 17.89 8.57
CA ALA A 120 -12.59 16.87 9.18
C ALA A 120 -12.58 16.98 10.72
N ILE A 121 -12.53 18.21 11.26
CA ILE A 121 -12.65 18.48 12.70
C ILE A 121 -14.04 18.03 13.22
N ASP A 122 -15.11 18.37 12.48
CA ASP A 122 -16.47 17.99 12.82
C ASP A 122 -16.64 16.45 12.85
N ARG A 123 -15.94 15.73 11.97
CA ARG A 123 -15.85 14.26 11.94
C ARG A 123 -14.90 13.65 12.97
N ASN A 124 -14.25 14.47 13.79
CA ASN A 124 -13.30 14.06 14.82
C ASN A 124 -12.09 13.27 14.28
N TYR A 125 -11.72 13.52 13.03
CA TYR A 125 -10.64 12.81 12.35
C TYR A 125 -10.02 13.69 11.27
N VAL A 126 -8.73 13.99 11.41
CA VAL A 126 -7.98 14.87 10.49
C VAL A 126 -6.73 14.15 9.97
N HIS A 127 -6.24 14.54 8.81
CA HIS A 127 -4.92 14.11 8.33
C HIS A 127 -3.92 15.25 8.52
N ILE A 128 -2.80 14.96 9.15
CA ILE A 128 -1.68 15.88 9.34
C ILE A 128 -0.48 15.30 8.61
N LYS A 129 0.09 16.06 7.68
CA LYS A 129 1.26 15.64 6.91
C LYS A 129 2.51 16.36 7.39
N PHE A 130 3.47 15.58 7.88
CA PHE A 130 4.82 16.01 8.22
C PHE A 130 5.64 16.09 6.94
N THR A 131 6.09 17.30 6.58
CA THR A 131 6.71 17.55 5.26
C THR A 131 8.21 17.30 5.23
N ASP A 132 8.90 17.33 6.38
CA ASP A 132 10.35 17.12 6.49
C ASP A 132 10.77 15.64 6.54
N THR A 133 9.82 14.71 6.39
CA THR A 133 10.13 13.27 6.29
C THR A 133 10.40 12.87 4.84
N LYS A 134 11.17 11.79 4.63
CA LYS A 134 11.49 11.27 3.28
C LYS A 134 10.21 10.83 2.56
N GLY A 135 9.69 11.69 1.67
CA GLY A 135 8.46 11.47 0.91
C GLY A 135 7.19 12.04 1.54
N GLY A 136 7.30 12.71 2.70
CA GLY A 136 6.17 13.21 3.48
C GLY A 136 5.43 12.10 4.23
N THR A 137 5.13 12.32 5.51
CA THR A 137 4.42 11.35 6.36
C THR A 137 3.04 11.91 6.67
N GLU A 138 2.01 11.35 6.07
CA GLU A 138 0.61 11.70 6.33
C GLU A 138 0.05 10.80 7.42
N LEU A 139 -0.33 11.40 8.55
CA LEU A 139 -0.85 10.71 9.73
C LEU A 139 -2.33 11.04 9.91
N GLY A 140 -3.15 10.00 10.00
CA GLY A 140 -4.54 10.12 10.41
C GLY A 140 -4.64 10.23 11.92
N VAL A 141 -5.16 11.36 12.40
CA VAL A 141 -5.22 11.72 13.82
C VAL A 141 -6.68 11.75 14.26
N ARG A 142 -7.03 10.91 15.24
CA ARG A 142 -8.34 10.97 15.88
C ARG A 142 -8.30 12.04 16.96
N LEU A 143 -9.09 13.10 16.76
CA LEU A 143 -9.05 14.28 17.62
C LEU A 143 -9.51 13.99 19.05
N ASP A 144 -8.83 14.62 20.00
CA ASP A 144 -9.23 14.73 21.39
C ASP A 144 -9.85 16.12 21.61
N ARG A 145 -11.18 16.20 21.62
CA ARG A 145 -11.91 17.48 21.62
C ARG A 145 -11.64 18.34 22.85
N ASP A 146 -11.34 17.71 23.98
CA ASP A 146 -11.07 18.42 25.23
C ASP A 146 -9.67 19.07 25.22
N SER A 147 -8.77 18.53 24.39
CA SER A 147 -7.39 19.03 24.25
C SER A 147 -7.20 19.97 23.03
N CYS A 148 -8.11 19.96 22.06
CA CYS A 148 -8.03 20.85 20.91
C CYS A 148 -8.51 22.28 21.24
N ASN A 149 -7.90 23.29 20.62
CA ASN A 149 -8.35 24.68 20.73
C ASN A 149 -8.61 25.29 19.35
N PHE A 150 -9.88 25.65 19.11
CA PHE A 150 -10.36 26.29 17.89
C PHE A 150 -10.86 27.73 18.12
N GLY A 151 -10.68 28.28 19.33
CA GLY A 151 -11.25 29.59 19.69
C GLY A 151 -10.63 30.78 18.95
N GLY A 152 -9.41 30.63 18.43
CA GLY A 152 -8.72 31.65 17.63
C GLY A 152 -8.94 31.52 16.13
N ALA A 153 -9.81 30.60 15.69
CA ALA A 153 -9.95 30.20 14.31
C ALA A 153 -11.26 30.73 13.70
N ASP A 154 -11.15 31.51 12.63
CA ASP A 154 -12.28 31.90 11.81
C ASP A 154 -12.26 31.11 10.50
N PHE A 155 -13.06 30.05 10.45
CA PHE A 155 -13.19 29.18 9.29
C PHE A 155 -13.95 29.83 8.13
N GLU A 156 -14.72 30.90 8.38
CA GLU A 156 -15.47 31.62 7.33
C GLU A 156 -14.55 32.58 6.57
N SER A 157 -13.72 33.35 7.28
CA SER A 157 -12.71 34.22 6.65
C SER A 157 -11.40 33.50 6.30
N GLY A 158 -11.21 32.29 6.83
CA GLY A 158 -9.99 31.50 6.65
C GLY A 158 -8.78 32.11 7.35
N THR A 159 -8.99 32.76 8.49
CA THR A 159 -7.94 33.45 9.24
C THR A 159 -7.84 32.91 10.67
N GLY A 160 -6.65 33.05 11.26
CA GLY A 160 -6.37 32.59 12.62
C GLY A 160 -5.67 31.24 12.67
N THR A 161 -5.53 30.71 13.88
CA THR A 161 -4.79 29.47 14.15
C THR A 161 -5.67 28.44 14.84
N VAL A 162 -5.45 27.16 14.49
CA VAL A 162 -6.08 26.02 15.14
C VAL A 162 -5.02 25.18 15.83
N HIS A 163 -5.30 24.79 17.07
CA HIS A 163 -4.51 23.84 17.83
C HIS A 163 -5.21 22.49 17.82
N ILE A 164 -4.53 21.49 17.28
CA ILE A 164 -5.06 20.16 17.04
C ILE A 164 -4.26 19.16 17.86
N GLU A 165 -4.97 18.42 18.70
CA GLU A 165 -4.41 17.31 19.45
C GLU A 165 -5.23 16.04 19.24
N GLY A 166 -4.55 14.90 19.10
CA GLY A 166 -5.26 13.62 18.98
C GLY A 166 -4.38 12.39 19.03
N GLY A 167 -5.00 11.27 19.36
CA GLY A 167 -4.31 9.99 19.52
C GLY A 167 -4.19 9.22 18.21
N LEU A 168 -3.06 8.53 18.03
CA LEU A 168 -2.85 7.53 16.99
C LEU A 168 -1.87 6.44 17.45
N THR A 169 -1.69 5.42 16.64
CA THR A 169 -0.65 4.39 16.83
C THR A 169 0.26 4.37 15.62
N LEU A 170 1.56 4.59 15.84
CA LEU A 170 2.58 4.61 14.79
C LEU A 170 3.68 3.61 15.16
N ASP A 171 4.05 2.72 14.24
CA ASP A 171 5.04 1.65 14.49
C ASP A 171 4.76 0.84 15.78
N TYR A 172 3.48 0.54 16.05
CA TYR A 172 2.98 -0.13 17.27
C TYR A 172 3.14 0.66 18.57
N VAL A 173 3.57 1.92 18.51
CA VAL A 173 3.68 2.82 19.66
C VAL A 173 2.47 3.73 19.71
N LYS A 174 1.81 3.82 20.87
CA LYS A 174 0.73 4.80 21.10
C LYS A 174 1.34 6.19 21.25
N VAL A 175 0.90 7.12 20.42
CA VAL A 175 1.39 8.50 20.39
C VAL A 175 0.22 9.48 20.29
N LYS A 176 0.45 10.70 20.76
CA LYS A 176 -0.43 11.84 20.61
C LYS A 176 0.23 12.79 19.61
N CYS A 177 -0.49 13.15 18.56
CA CYS A 177 -0.06 14.17 17.62
C CYS A 177 -0.53 15.52 18.15
N VAL A 178 0.38 16.48 18.21
CA VAL A 178 0.12 17.88 18.55
C VAL A 178 0.53 18.72 17.34
N ALA A 179 -0.39 19.52 16.82
CA ALA A 179 -0.14 20.35 15.65
C ALA A 179 -0.86 21.69 15.75
N ASP A 180 -0.12 22.77 15.52
CA ASP A 180 -0.64 24.11 15.34
C ASP A 180 -0.65 24.43 13.84
N LEU A 181 -1.80 24.79 13.29
CA LEU A 181 -1.96 25.16 11.89
C LEU A 181 -2.51 26.58 11.75
N ASP A 182 -1.97 27.33 10.82
CA ASP A 182 -2.53 28.60 10.37
C ASP A 182 -3.60 28.34 9.29
N LEU A 183 -4.81 28.88 9.48
CA LEU A 183 -5.93 28.64 8.56
C LEU A 183 -5.73 29.25 7.16
N SER A 184 -4.93 30.31 7.04
CA SER A 184 -4.71 30.99 5.76
C SER A 184 -3.79 30.21 4.83
N THR A 185 -2.84 29.46 5.41
CA THR A 185 -1.87 28.64 4.66
C THR A 185 -2.19 27.14 4.73
N LEU A 186 -2.93 26.71 5.75
CA LEU A 186 -3.13 25.31 6.14
C LEU A 186 -1.81 24.58 6.46
N GLU A 187 -0.81 25.35 6.85
CA GLU A 187 0.53 24.91 7.24
C GLU A 187 0.82 25.35 8.68
N GLY A 188 1.79 24.70 9.31
CA GLY A 188 2.25 25.09 10.64
C GLY A 188 3.28 24.14 11.20
N ARG A 189 3.24 23.90 12.51
CA ARG A 189 4.23 23.10 13.22
C ARG A 189 3.56 22.04 14.07
N GLY A 190 4.17 20.86 14.12
CA GLY A 190 3.66 19.77 14.92
C GLY A 190 4.73 18.77 15.30
N HIS A 191 4.44 18.00 16.33
CA HIS A 191 5.31 16.98 16.86
C HIS A 191 4.47 15.83 17.43
N LEU A 192 5.11 14.70 17.67
CA LEU A 192 4.50 13.57 18.36
C LEU A 192 4.92 13.57 19.83
N VAL A 193 3.99 13.18 20.70
CA VAL A 193 4.24 12.92 22.11
C VAL A 193 3.94 11.45 22.36
N GLN A 194 4.87 10.70 22.96
CA GLN A 194 4.57 9.33 23.35
C GLN A 194 3.48 9.34 24.43
N ALA A 195 2.39 8.62 24.18
CA ALA A 195 1.37 8.46 25.19
C ALA A 195 1.94 7.53 26.25
N SER A 196 2.19 8.02 27.47
CA SER A 196 2.58 7.16 28.58
C SER A 196 1.51 6.09 28.75
N ALA A 197 1.91 4.82 28.82
CA ALA A 197 1.01 3.74 29.20
C ALA A 197 0.49 4.05 30.62
N ALA A 198 -0.75 4.50 30.72
CA ALA A 198 -1.53 4.47 31.95
C ALA A 198 -2.04 3.04 32.18
#